data_AF-A0A024TA71-F1
#
_entry.id   AF-A0A024TA71-F1
#
_cell.length_a   1.000
_cell.length_b   1.000
_cell.length_c   1.000
_cell.angle_alpha   90.00
_cell.angle_beta   90.00
_cell.angle_gamma   90.00
#
_symmetry.space_group_name_H-M   'P 1'
#
loop_
_entity.id
_entity.type
_entity.pdbx_description
1 polymer ?
#
loop_
_entity_poly.entity_id
_entity_poly.type
_entity_poly.pdbx_seq_one_letter_code
_entity_poly.pdbx_strand_id
1 'polypeptide(L)'
;MGQLHGKASFATAALPFLNISEKDVNKCWESFNDVAEGFGINRIEMIDICSPLQDSFEIKAKAEMERITGLLFDAMDTDENGLVDALEFLGALALLSAMTIPQKITFVYNCYDFNESGEITIDELTLAMKSTLTGLCKLSIGRSCPTELVLEEIALFAFRKAGKHPDKCITLPEYIKYCETTPEVNTWVCFFDAPRDLSDEHDIGDSDVDVEASIPIYSRSHSANMDADAPNDLVHQYAANEEPALTQPWQNTVANAAPTAVPDNPIPLPSMALDWIYGMNSVLRQCVDYVSTNEIIYPAASVVVLYDHVEHKQRYCQYHTDLVLSVAVHPNQSVVATGERGSRPRICVWEVQSLRLLCTLRHLHSVGVGHLAWMPDERTLLSLGNDAYHTLAIYQWPTSALLGLPQLIYTERTSRYRVLAMQPVTSSLFITCGQRHIHFWYQDSIESSPGVVFHPKPGVLGKKAKMQTLLSVASITDKLTLSGTVRGEIWLWEGRNVVKVLFAHAAAVNVLHVFSGGVVSGGKDGKIRLWSKRMEPGASFDIVAQRLGALSAVFGAL
;
A
#
# COMPACT_ATOMS: atom_id res chain seq x y z
N MET A 1 9.43 -34.62 6.86
CA MET A 1 8.96 -33.23 7.05
C MET A 1 7.63 -33.07 6.32
N GLY A 2 6.59 -32.49 6.94
CA GLY A 2 5.31 -32.24 6.25
C GLY A 2 5.40 -31.10 5.22
N GLN A 3 4.39 -30.96 4.36
CA GLN A 3 4.28 -29.85 3.41
C GLN A 3 4.05 -28.52 4.13
N LEU A 4 4.81 -27.50 3.75
CA LEU A 4 4.68 -26.16 4.33
C LEU A 4 3.75 -25.28 3.49
N HIS A 5 2.90 -24.53 4.18
CA HIS A 5 1.98 -23.56 3.59
C HIS A 5 2.31 -22.17 4.14
N GLY A 6 2.30 -21.15 3.28
CA GLY A 6 2.63 -19.76 3.64
C GLY A 6 4.11 -19.41 3.42
N LYS A 7 4.58 -18.35 4.09
CA LYS A 7 5.95 -17.83 4.03
C LYS A 7 6.58 -17.74 5.42
N ALA A 8 7.89 -17.87 5.50
CA ALA A 8 8.64 -17.68 6.74
C ALA A 8 8.59 -16.21 7.19
N SER A 9 8.39 -15.98 8.49
CA SER A 9 8.64 -14.68 9.11
C SER A 9 10.07 -14.63 9.61
N PHE A 10 10.80 -13.58 9.29
CA PHE A 10 12.23 -13.45 9.62
C PHE A 10 12.47 -12.56 10.83
N ALA A 11 13.54 -12.83 11.58
CA ALA A 11 14.00 -11.96 12.65
C ALA A 11 14.44 -10.59 12.08
N THR A 12 14.30 -9.53 12.86
CA THR A 12 14.65 -8.16 12.44
C THR A 12 16.10 -8.05 11.95
N ALA A 13 17.01 -8.85 12.51
CA ALA A 13 18.42 -8.91 12.12
C ALA A 13 18.64 -9.45 10.69
N ALA A 14 17.75 -10.31 10.19
CA ALA A 14 17.86 -10.91 8.86
C ALA A 14 17.29 -10.02 7.75
N LEU A 15 16.40 -9.07 8.10
CA LEU A 15 15.68 -8.21 7.12
C LEU A 15 16.59 -7.48 6.12
N PRO A 16 17.75 -6.90 6.51
CA PRO A 16 18.63 -6.21 5.58
C PRO A 16 19.25 -7.14 4.52
N PHE A 17 19.33 -8.44 4.81
CA PHE A 17 19.98 -9.46 3.97
C PHE A 17 18.99 -10.24 3.11
N LEU A 18 17.71 -9.88 3.15
CA LEU A 18 16.70 -10.47 2.29
C LEU A 18 16.76 -9.87 0.87
N ASN A 19 16.55 -10.70 -0.15
CA ASN A 19 16.57 -10.33 -1.57
C ASN A 19 17.87 -9.67 -2.07
N ILE A 20 19.01 -10.01 -1.48
CA ILE A 20 20.30 -9.62 -2.05
C ILE A 20 20.54 -10.29 -3.41
N SER A 21 21.32 -9.65 -4.27
CA SER A 21 21.53 -10.17 -5.63
C SER A 21 22.45 -11.41 -5.63
N GLU A 22 22.36 -12.23 -6.67
CA GLU A 22 23.30 -13.35 -6.90
C GLU A 22 24.76 -12.90 -6.83
N LYS A 23 25.07 -11.71 -7.38
CA LYS A 23 26.41 -11.14 -7.35
C LYS A 23 26.88 -10.84 -5.93
N ASP A 24 25.97 -10.41 -5.08
CA ASP A 24 26.25 -10.05 -3.69
C ASP A 24 26.50 -11.29 -2.83
N VAL A 25 25.72 -12.36 -3.05
CA VAL A 25 25.96 -13.67 -2.42
C VAL A 25 27.33 -14.22 -2.83
N ASN A 26 27.66 -14.16 -4.12
CA ASN A 26 28.96 -14.62 -4.61
C ASN A 26 30.13 -13.79 -4.07
N LYS A 27 29.97 -12.46 -3.90
CA LYS A 27 30.98 -11.63 -3.23
C LYS A 27 31.21 -12.05 -1.77
N CYS A 28 30.14 -12.41 -1.04
CA CYS A 28 30.29 -12.91 0.33
C CYS A 28 31.03 -14.26 0.35
N TRP A 29 30.76 -15.13 -0.64
CA TRP A 29 31.49 -16.39 -0.80
C TRP A 29 32.98 -16.16 -1.10
N GLU A 30 33.30 -15.28 -2.05
CA GLU A 30 34.68 -14.90 -2.37
C GLU A 30 35.38 -14.32 -1.14
N SER A 31 34.73 -13.37 -0.44
CA SER A 31 35.28 -12.76 0.77
C SER A 31 35.46 -13.75 1.92
N PHE A 32 34.60 -14.76 2.04
CA PHE A 32 34.78 -15.84 3.02
C PHE A 32 36.07 -16.62 2.75
N ASN A 33 36.34 -17.00 1.51
CA ASN A 33 37.55 -17.73 1.15
C ASN A 33 38.83 -16.90 1.36
N ASP A 34 38.73 -15.56 1.30
CA ASP A 34 39.87 -14.66 1.53
C ASP A 34 40.12 -14.37 3.02
N VAL A 35 39.06 -14.32 3.84
CA VAL A 35 39.11 -13.82 5.22
C VAL A 35 39.17 -14.94 6.26
N ALA A 36 38.44 -16.05 6.04
CA ALA A 36 38.25 -17.06 7.07
C ALA A 36 39.37 -18.10 7.07
N GLU A 37 39.97 -18.35 8.24
CA GLU A 37 40.96 -19.43 8.42
C GLU A 37 40.31 -20.82 8.58
N GLY A 38 38.99 -20.87 8.79
CA GLY A 38 38.20 -22.10 8.96
C GLY A 38 36.70 -21.85 8.86
N PHE A 39 35.90 -22.89 9.14
CA PHE A 39 34.44 -22.82 9.00
C PHE A 39 33.72 -22.12 10.16
N GLY A 40 34.36 -21.96 11.32
CA GLY A 40 33.80 -21.18 12.43
C GLY A 40 34.24 -19.73 12.33
N ILE A 41 33.34 -18.85 11.88
CA ILE A 41 33.61 -17.42 11.72
C ILE A 41 33.27 -16.64 12.99
N ASN A 42 34.19 -15.81 13.44
CA ASN A 42 33.97 -14.87 14.53
C ASN A 42 33.29 -13.58 14.03
N ARG A 43 32.86 -12.71 14.97
CA ARG A 43 32.13 -11.48 14.62
C ARG A 43 32.90 -10.56 13.65
N ILE A 44 34.21 -10.45 13.82
CA ILE A 44 35.05 -9.56 13.00
C ILE A 44 35.14 -10.12 11.57
N GLU A 45 35.37 -11.43 11.46
CA GLU A 45 35.40 -12.12 10.16
C GLU A 45 34.05 -12.00 9.44
N MET A 46 32.92 -12.17 10.14
CA MET A 46 31.60 -12.00 9.54
C MET A 46 31.35 -10.58 9.02
N ILE A 47 31.81 -9.55 9.75
CA ILE A 47 31.76 -8.15 9.31
C ILE A 47 32.56 -7.96 8.03
N ASP A 48 33.78 -8.49 7.97
CA ASP A 48 34.64 -8.37 6.80
C ASP A 48 34.06 -9.11 5.58
N ILE A 49 33.50 -10.31 5.79
CA ILE A 49 32.79 -11.10 4.77
C ILE A 49 31.60 -10.35 4.18
N CYS A 50 30.84 -9.65 5.02
CA CYS A 50 29.70 -8.85 4.56
C CYS A 50 30.10 -7.47 4.03
N SER A 51 31.31 -6.98 4.26
CA SER A 51 31.74 -5.63 3.85
C SER A 51 31.50 -5.30 2.36
N PRO A 52 31.60 -6.24 1.39
CA PRO A 52 31.32 -5.95 -0.01
C PRO A 52 29.84 -5.60 -0.31
N LEU A 53 28.94 -5.87 0.65
CA LEU A 53 27.51 -5.53 0.55
C LEU A 53 27.23 -4.06 0.87
N GLN A 54 28.20 -3.33 1.45
CA GLN A 54 28.02 -1.94 1.86
C GLN A 54 27.53 -1.04 0.72
N ASP A 55 28.11 -1.22 -0.48
CA ASP A 55 27.70 -0.49 -1.68
C ASP A 55 26.31 -0.90 -2.18
N SER A 56 26.01 -2.21 -2.13
CA SER A 56 24.72 -2.77 -2.55
C SER A 56 23.57 -2.37 -1.61
N PHE A 57 23.88 -2.11 -0.33
CA PHE A 57 22.94 -1.61 0.67
C PHE A 57 22.89 -0.07 0.73
N GLU A 58 23.69 0.63 -0.08
CA GLU A 58 23.81 2.10 -0.09
C GLU A 58 24.21 2.70 1.29
N ILE A 59 24.94 1.94 2.11
CA ILE A 59 25.32 2.33 3.47
C ILE A 59 26.56 3.25 3.43
N LYS A 60 26.34 4.55 3.68
CA LYS A 60 27.40 5.57 3.62
C LYS A 60 28.42 5.50 4.77
N ALA A 61 28.06 4.90 5.90
CA ALA A 61 28.90 4.86 7.10
C ALA A 61 29.33 3.43 7.42
N LYS A 62 30.65 3.17 7.49
CA LYS A 62 31.19 1.84 7.80
C LYS A 62 30.65 1.28 9.13
N ALA A 63 30.55 2.12 10.15
CA ALA A 63 30.01 1.75 11.47
C ALA A 63 28.56 1.24 11.42
N GLU A 64 27.75 1.68 10.45
CA GLU A 64 26.38 1.18 10.30
C GLU A 64 26.34 -0.22 9.69
N MET A 65 27.26 -0.51 8.76
CA MET A 65 27.42 -1.87 8.21
C MET A 65 27.91 -2.84 9.28
N GLU A 66 28.90 -2.42 10.08
CA GLU A 66 29.40 -3.19 11.23
C GLU A 66 28.28 -3.49 12.23
N ARG A 67 27.39 -2.52 12.48
CA ARG A 67 26.22 -2.70 13.36
C ARG A 67 25.21 -3.69 12.78
N ILE A 68 24.87 -3.58 11.50
CA ILE A 68 23.89 -4.47 10.83
C ILE A 68 24.40 -5.90 10.80
N THR A 69 25.65 -6.11 10.40
CA THR A 69 26.26 -7.46 10.40
C THR A 69 26.45 -7.99 11.81
N GLY A 70 26.77 -7.13 12.78
CA GLY A 70 26.86 -7.52 14.19
C GLY A 70 25.54 -8.04 14.74
N LEU A 71 24.40 -7.43 14.40
CA LEU A 71 23.08 -7.94 14.77
C LEU A 71 22.74 -9.27 14.10
N LEU A 72 23.18 -9.47 12.85
CA LEU A 72 23.03 -10.74 12.16
C LEU A 72 23.84 -11.85 12.85
N PHE A 73 25.08 -11.54 13.25
CA PHE A 73 25.94 -12.44 14.02
C PHE A 73 25.24 -12.86 15.32
N ASP A 74 24.72 -11.90 16.08
CA ASP A 74 24.01 -12.17 17.35
C ASP A 74 22.79 -13.08 17.18
N ALA A 75 22.10 -12.96 16.04
CA ALA A 75 20.95 -13.81 15.72
C ALA A 75 21.36 -15.25 15.34
N MET A 76 22.59 -15.45 14.84
CA MET A 76 23.10 -16.77 14.43
C MET A 76 23.88 -17.49 15.53
N ASP A 77 24.56 -16.76 16.41
CA ASP A 77 25.30 -17.25 17.58
C ASP A 77 24.33 -17.58 18.74
N THR A 78 23.45 -18.55 18.52
CA THR A 78 22.38 -18.89 19.47
C THR A 78 22.87 -19.49 20.78
N ASP A 79 24.09 -20.03 20.81
CA ASP A 79 24.74 -20.59 22.00
C ASP A 79 25.77 -19.64 22.63
N GLU A 80 25.87 -18.41 22.11
CA GLU A 80 26.73 -17.33 22.62
C GLU A 80 28.21 -17.74 22.78
N ASN A 81 28.68 -18.62 21.89
CA ASN A 81 30.03 -19.16 21.96
C ASN A 81 31.05 -18.26 21.21
N GLY A 82 30.56 -17.22 20.53
CA GLY A 82 31.37 -16.27 19.77
C GLY A 82 31.78 -16.74 18.37
N LEU A 83 31.18 -17.83 17.87
CA LEU A 83 31.42 -18.41 16.55
C LEU A 83 30.11 -18.75 15.83
N VAL A 84 30.06 -18.48 14.54
CA VAL A 84 28.97 -18.88 13.64
C VAL A 84 29.54 -19.83 12.59
N ASP A 85 28.81 -20.88 12.24
CA ASP A 85 29.20 -21.76 11.14
C ASP A 85 29.01 -21.02 9.79
N ALA A 86 30.09 -20.94 9.01
CA ALA A 86 30.13 -20.19 7.76
C ALA A 86 29.19 -20.76 6.70
N LEU A 87 29.02 -22.09 6.64
CA LEU A 87 28.14 -22.72 5.67
C LEU A 87 26.67 -22.66 6.10
N GLU A 88 26.39 -22.61 7.41
CA GLU A 88 25.06 -22.22 7.91
C GLU A 88 24.70 -20.80 7.46
N PHE A 89 25.64 -19.86 7.63
CA PHE A 89 25.47 -18.47 7.22
C PHE A 89 25.29 -18.33 5.70
N LEU A 90 26.23 -18.82 4.89
CA LEU A 90 26.23 -18.66 3.43
C LEU A 90 25.07 -19.43 2.78
N GLY A 91 24.73 -20.61 3.30
CA GLY A 91 23.57 -21.39 2.86
C GLY A 91 22.25 -20.65 3.15
N ALA A 92 22.08 -20.10 4.36
CA ALA A 92 20.91 -19.31 4.68
C ALA A 92 20.83 -18.05 3.81
N LEU A 93 21.94 -17.32 3.66
CA LEU A 93 22.04 -16.12 2.84
C LEU A 93 21.64 -16.39 1.38
N ALA A 94 22.06 -17.52 0.81
CA ALA A 94 21.68 -17.95 -0.53
C ALA A 94 20.17 -18.16 -0.65
N LEU A 95 19.53 -18.84 0.31
CA LEU A 95 18.09 -19.10 0.30
C LEU A 95 17.25 -17.83 0.51
N LEU A 96 17.79 -16.85 1.25
CA LEU A 96 17.19 -15.53 1.49
C LEU A 96 17.37 -14.54 0.32
N SER A 97 18.26 -14.84 -0.63
CA SER A 97 18.58 -13.96 -1.77
C SER A 97 17.47 -13.86 -2.81
N ALA A 98 17.63 -12.94 -3.78
CA ALA A 98 16.72 -12.78 -4.93
C ALA A 98 17.02 -13.75 -6.09
N MET A 99 17.86 -14.77 -5.86
CA MET A 99 18.19 -15.80 -6.86
C MET A 99 16.97 -16.64 -7.25
N THR A 100 16.97 -17.23 -8.44
CA THR A 100 15.98 -18.25 -8.80
C THR A 100 16.20 -19.52 -7.98
N ILE A 101 15.16 -20.34 -7.76
CA ILE A 101 15.27 -21.60 -7.01
C ILE A 101 16.44 -22.48 -7.51
N PRO A 102 16.63 -22.71 -8.82
CA PRO A 102 17.78 -23.45 -9.32
C PRO A 102 19.13 -22.83 -8.98
N GLN A 103 19.25 -21.50 -9.00
CA GLN A 103 20.48 -20.79 -8.61
C GLN A 103 20.77 -20.95 -7.11
N LYS A 104 19.75 -20.85 -6.25
CA LYS A 104 19.87 -21.08 -4.80
C LYS A 104 20.38 -22.48 -4.49
N ILE A 105 19.77 -23.48 -5.12
CA ILE A 105 20.15 -24.89 -4.97
C ILE A 105 21.57 -25.12 -5.47
N THR A 106 21.93 -24.53 -6.62
CA THR A 106 23.28 -24.65 -7.20
C THR A 106 24.34 -24.05 -6.29
N PHE A 107 24.08 -22.87 -5.71
CA PHE A 107 25.02 -22.24 -4.78
C PHE A 107 25.27 -23.13 -3.56
N VAL A 108 24.19 -23.58 -2.90
CA VAL A 108 24.30 -24.47 -1.72
C VAL A 108 24.99 -25.78 -2.07
N TYR A 109 24.68 -26.37 -3.24
CA TYR A 109 25.35 -27.58 -3.70
C TYR A 109 26.87 -27.38 -3.84
N ASN A 110 27.28 -26.28 -4.49
CA ASN A 110 28.68 -26.00 -4.72
C ASN A 110 29.45 -25.70 -3.43
N CYS A 111 28.80 -25.16 -2.39
CA CYS A 111 29.43 -24.97 -1.09
C CYS A 111 29.89 -26.30 -0.43
N TYR A 112 29.31 -27.43 -0.84
CA TYR A 112 29.60 -28.76 -0.29
C TYR A 112 30.28 -29.71 -1.29
N ASP A 113 30.38 -29.33 -2.57
CA ASP A 113 31.20 -30.00 -3.59
C ASP A 113 32.66 -29.52 -3.48
N PHE A 114 33.30 -29.78 -2.34
CA PHE A 114 34.64 -29.24 -2.01
C PHE A 114 35.73 -29.63 -3.00
N ASN A 115 35.57 -30.75 -3.72
CA ASN A 115 36.52 -31.24 -4.71
C ASN A 115 36.17 -30.81 -6.14
N GLU A 116 35.14 -29.97 -6.32
CA GLU A 116 34.62 -29.49 -7.60
C GLU A 116 34.36 -30.62 -8.61
N SER A 117 33.97 -31.80 -8.09
CA SER A 117 33.76 -32.99 -8.91
C SER A 117 32.46 -32.92 -9.72
N GLY A 118 31.54 -32.02 -9.35
CA GLY A 118 30.19 -31.94 -9.88
C GLY A 118 29.27 -33.02 -9.30
N GLU A 119 29.72 -33.75 -8.28
CA GLU A 119 29.08 -34.93 -7.70
C GLU A 119 29.21 -34.92 -6.17
N ILE A 120 28.09 -34.96 -5.44
CA ILE A 120 28.11 -35.00 -3.97
C ILE A 120 27.62 -36.35 -3.43
N THR A 121 28.20 -36.75 -2.31
CA THR A 121 27.80 -37.93 -1.53
C THR A 121 26.54 -37.67 -0.72
N ILE A 122 25.97 -38.74 -0.15
CA ILE A 122 24.78 -38.61 0.69
C ILE A 122 25.07 -37.85 1.99
N ASP A 123 26.26 -38.01 2.56
CA ASP A 123 26.68 -37.34 3.80
C ASP A 123 26.85 -35.85 3.56
N GLU A 124 27.50 -35.46 2.45
CA GLU A 124 27.64 -34.06 2.03
C GLU A 124 26.28 -33.42 1.74
N LEU A 125 25.37 -34.14 1.07
CA LEU A 125 24.02 -33.64 0.81
C LEU A 125 23.23 -33.45 2.11
N THR A 126 23.34 -34.41 3.04
CA THR A 126 22.67 -34.35 4.35
C THR A 126 23.19 -33.16 5.16
N LEU A 127 24.51 -32.95 5.15
CA LEU A 127 25.13 -31.81 5.81
C LEU A 127 24.73 -30.48 5.16
N ALA A 128 24.69 -30.40 3.83
CA ALA A 128 24.24 -29.23 3.09
C ALA A 128 22.80 -28.82 3.46
N MET A 129 21.89 -29.79 3.54
CA MET A 129 20.53 -29.55 3.99
C MET A 129 20.48 -29.12 5.46
N LYS A 130 21.24 -29.80 6.34
CA LYS A 130 21.29 -29.53 7.77
C LYS A 130 21.76 -28.12 8.07
N SER A 131 22.90 -27.70 7.53
CA SER A 131 23.47 -26.38 7.83
C SER A 131 22.60 -25.26 7.25
N THR A 132 22.13 -25.42 6.01
CA THR A 132 21.26 -24.42 5.38
C THR A 132 19.96 -24.23 6.16
N LEU A 133 19.31 -25.32 6.56
CA LEU A 133 18.07 -25.26 7.34
C LEU A 133 18.30 -24.76 8.76
N THR A 134 19.44 -25.09 9.37
CA THR A 134 19.79 -24.59 10.70
C THR A 134 19.95 -23.07 10.67
N GLY A 135 20.72 -22.53 9.71
CA GLY A 135 20.86 -21.09 9.52
C GLY A 135 19.52 -20.40 9.25
N LEU A 136 18.68 -20.95 8.36
CA LEU A 136 17.34 -20.41 8.09
C LEU A 136 16.42 -20.44 9.31
N CYS A 137 16.47 -21.50 10.12
CA CYS A 137 15.68 -21.61 11.34
C CYS A 137 16.14 -20.62 12.41
N LYS A 138 17.45 -20.39 12.55
CA LYS A 138 18.01 -19.36 13.45
C LYS A 138 17.55 -17.94 13.04
N LEU A 139 17.46 -17.68 11.74
CA LEU A 139 17.04 -16.39 11.20
C LEU A 139 15.51 -16.22 11.05
N SER A 140 14.71 -17.24 11.35
CA SER A 140 13.24 -17.20 11.24
C SER A 140 12.54 -17.38 12.58
N ILE A 141 11.32 -16.86 12.68
CA ILE A 141 10.54 -16.86 13.92
C ILE A 141 9.70 -18.15 14.00
N GLY A 142 9.85 -18.88 15.10
CA GLY A 142 8.91 -19.92 15.50
C GLY A 142 9.11 -21.29 14.83
N ARG A 143 10.32 -21.61 14.34
CA ARG A 143 10.63 -22.94 13.80
C ARG A 143 11.96 -23.51 14.29
N SER A 144 11.94 -24.80 14.58
CA SER A 144 13.12 -25.60 14.89
C SER A 144 13.62 -26.34 13.64
N CYS A 145 14.94 -26.47 13.51
CA CYS A 145 15.53 -27.29 12.45
C CYS A 145 15.07 -28.75 12.57
N PRO A 146 14.72 -29.42 11.46
CA PRO A 146 14.48 -30.86 11.43
C PRO A 146 15.68 -31.66 11.95
N THR A 147 15.43 -32.80 12.58
CA THR A 147 16.47 -33.68 13.10
C THR A 147 17.29 -34.30 11.97
N GLU A 148 18.57 -34.58 12.22
CA GLU A 148 19.50 -35.19 11.27
C GLU A 148 18.97 -36.46 10.60
N LEU A 149 18.33 -37.34 11.38
CA LEU A 149 17.70 -38.56 10.87
C LEU A 149 16.64 -38.28 9.79
N VAL A 150 15.87 -37.19 9.93
CA VAL A 150 14.85 -36.80 8.95
C VAL A 150 15.49 -36.21 7.70
N LEU A 151 16.63 -35.52 7.84
CA LEU A 151 17.38 -34.96 6.71
C LEU A 151 18.06 -36.06 5.90
N GLU A 152 18.65 -37.04 6.58
CA GLU A 152 19.25 -38.23 5.97
C GLU A 152 18.21 -39.03 5.17
N GLU A 153 16.99 -39.21 5.71
CA GLU A 153 15.89 -39.86 4.98
C GLU A 153 15.51 -39.13 3.68
N ILE A 154 15.54 -37.79 3.70
CA ILE A 154 15.25 -36.94 2.53
C ILE A 154 16.40 -37.01 1.51
N ALA A 155 17.64 -37.02 1.97
CA ALA A 155 18.81 -37.23 1.13
C ALA A 155 18.73 -38.62 0.47
N LEU A 156 18.48 -39.69 1.24
CA LEU A 156 18.27 -41.05 0.71
C LEU A 156 17.16 -41.10 -0.35
N PHE A 157 16.07 -40.36 -0.15
CA PHE A 157 14.99 -40.27 -1.12
C PHE A 157 15.42 -39.57 -2.42
N ALA A 158 16.29 -38.55 -2.35
CA ALA A 158 16.88 -37.92 -3.53
C ALA A 158 17.68 -38.92 -4.38
N PHE A 159 18.54 -39.72 -3.74
CA PHE A 159 19.34 -40.75 -4.40
C PHE A 159 18.48 -41.84 -5.04
N ARG A 160 17.43 -42.31 -4.32
CA ARG A 160 16.46 -43.27 -4.87
C ARG A 160 15.72 -42.72 -6.08
N LYS A 161 15.29 -41.45 -6.05
CA LYS A 161 14.57 -40.82 -7.17
C LYS A 161 15.47 -40.62 -8.40
N ALA A 162 16.77 -40.42 -8.19
CA ALA A 162 17.79 -40.40 -9.24
C ALA A 162 18.19 -41.81 -9.73
N GLY A 163 17.67 -42.89 -9.13
CA GLY A 163 18.03 -44.27 -9.48
C GLY A 163 19.46 -44.66 -9.08
N LYS A 164 20.03 -43.99 -8.07
CA LYS A 164 21.40 -44.21 -7.58
C LYS A 164 21.39 -45.06 -6.30
N HIS A 165 22.44 -45.85 -6.12
CA HIS A 165 22.71 -46.54 -4.86
C HIS A 165 23.27 -45.54 -3.83
N PRO A 166 23.03 -45.70 -2.52
CA PRO A 166 23.58 -44.80 -1.48
C PRO A 166 25.11 -44.63 -1.49
N ASP A 167 25.85 -45.62 -1.97
CA ASP A 167 27.33 -45.56 -2.09
C ASP A 167 27.83 -44.80 -3.34
N LYS A 168 26.93 -44.23 -4.14
CA LYS A 168 27.27 -43.42 -5.31
C LYS A 168 27.07 -41.94 -4.99
N CYS A 169 27.45 -41.08 -5.93
CA CYS A 169 27.17 -39.65 -5.87
C CYS A 169 25.95 -39.26 -6.72
N ILE A 170 25.32 -38.14 -6.37
CA ILE A 170 24.26 -37.50 -7.16
C ILE A 170 24.84 -36.27 -7.86
N THR A 171 24.43 -36.03 -9.10
CA THR A 171 24.87 -34.84 -9.87
C THR A 171 23.95 -33.65 -9.62
N LEU A 172 24.45 -32.43 -9.82
CA LEU A 172 23.65 -31.20 -9.68
C LEU A 172 22.33 -31.21 -10.48
N PRO A 173 22.29 -31.60 -11.78
CA PRO A 173 21.02 -31.64 -12.53
C PRO A 173 20.01 -32.64 -11.99
N GLU A 174 20.47 -33.80 -11.48
CA GLU A 174 19.62 -34.80 -10.83
C GLU A 174 19.03 -34.23 -9.53
N TYR A 175 19.84 -33.50 -8.76
CA TYR A 175 19.41 -32.88 -7.51
C TYR A 175 18.44 -31.70 -7.69
N ILE A 176 18.68 -30.82 -8.67
CA ILE A 176 17.74 -29.75 -9.03
C ILE A 176 16.38 -30.35 -9.41
N LYS A 177 16.38 -31.37 -10.29
CA LYS A 177 15.16 -32.07 -10.70
C LYS A 177 14.44 -32.68 -9.50
N TYR A 178 15.17 -33.24 -8.53
CA TYR A 178 14.59 -33.75 -7.29
C TYR A 178 13.90 -32.65 -6.48
N CYS A 179 14.54 -31.50 -6.29
CA CYS A 179 13.99 -30.36 -5.53
C CYS A 179 12.76 -29.74 -6.21
N GLU A 180 12.70 -29.74 -7.54
CA GLU A 180 11.55 -29.22 -8.30
C GLU A 180 10.36 -30.18 -8.31
N THR A 181 10.61 -31.48 -8.35
CA THR A 181 9.56 -32.50 -8.55
C THR A 181 9.07 -33.16 -7.26
N THR A 182 9.67 -32.85 -6.11
CA THR A 182 9.30 -33.43 -4.81
C THR A 182 8.62 -32.36 -3.96
N PRO A 183 7.29 -32.40 -3.78
CA PRO A 183 6.55 -31.37 -3.05
C PRO A 183 7.08 -31.10 -1.64
N GLU A 184 7.56 -32.13 -0.94
CA GLU A 184 8.11 -32.01 0.41
C GLU A 184 9.37 -31.15 0.45
N VAL A 185 10.21 -31.17 -0.58
CA VAL A 185 11.42 -30.33 -0.64
C VAL A 185 11.10 -28.98 -1.26
N ASN A 186 10.28 -28.99 -2.31
CA ASN A 186 9.87 -27.78 -3.01
C ASN A 186 9.13 -26.80 -2.09
N THR A 187 8.23 -27.29 -1.24
CA THR A 187 7.48 -26.44 -0.30
C THR A 187 8.39 -25.81 0.75
N TRP A 188 9.47 -26.48 1.16
CA TRP A 188 10.46 -25.93 2.08
C TRP A 188 11.31 -24.85 1.43
N VAL A 189 11.82 -25.14 0.22
CA VAL A 189 12.54 -24.13 -0.56
C VAL A 189 11.63 -22.94 -0.81
N CYS A 190 10.38 -23.13 -1.23
CA CYS A 190 9.41 -22.05 -1.44
C CYS A 190 8.99 -21.33 -0.16
N PHE A 191 9.01 -21.98 1.01
CA PHE A 191 8.62 -21.36 2.29
C PHE A 191 9.66 -20.34 2.76
N PHE A 192 10.95 -20.67 2.60
CA PHE A 192 12.09 -19.81 2.94
C PHE A 192 12.58 -18.95 1.77
N ASP A 193 12.22 -19.31 0.54
CA ASP A 193 12.43 -18.49 -0.64
C ASP A 193 11.77 -17.14 -0.40
N ALA A 194 12.60 -16.11 -0.29
CA ALA A 194 12.18 -14.73 -0.46
C ALA A 194 11.93 -14.52 -1.96
N PRO A 195 10.68 -14.47 -2.44
CA PRO A 195 10.42 -14.15 -3.84
C PRO A 195 10.63 -12.65 -4.04
N ARG A 196 10.54 -12.24 -5.31
CA ARG A 196 10.50 -10.85 -5.82
C ARG A 196 9.45 -9.93 -5.15
N ASP A 197 8.77 -10.38 -4.11
CA ASP A 197 7.69 -9.71 -3.38
C ASP A 197 8.15 -9.04 -2.07
N LEU A 198 9.46 -8.91 -1.77
CA LEU A 198 9.93 -7.83 -0.84
C LEU A 198 9.85 -6.43 -1.45
N SER A 199 9.15 -6.34 -2.57
CA SER A 199 8.61 -5.11 -3.07
C SER A 199 7.41 -4.64 -2.23
N ASP A 200 6.82 -5.52 -1.41
CA ASP A 200 5.66 -5.25 -0.57
C ASP A 200 6.01 -5.04 0.92
N GLU A 201 7.13 -5.57 1.43
CA GLU A 201 7.52 -5.41 2.85
C GLU A 201 8.67 -4.42 3.13
N HIS A 202 9.27 -3.82 2.10
CA HIS A 202 10.15 -2.64 2.27
C HIS A 202 9.54 -1.35 1.72
N ASP A 203 8.24 -1.38 1.44
CA ASP A 203 7.47 -0.20 1.75
C ASP A 203 7.48 -0.07 3.26
N ILE A 204 8.07 1.00 3.78
CA ILE A 204 7.75 1.40 5.14
C ILE A 204 6.24 1.65 5.08
N GLY A 205 5.46 0.67 5.51
CA GLY A 205 4.01 0.76 5.53
C GLY A 205 3.68 2.02 6.31
N ASP A 206 3.06 2.99 5.64
CA ASP A 206 2.50 4.10 6.37
C ASP A 206 1.34 3.52 7.18
N SER A 207 1.46 3.52 8.51
CA SER A 207 0.39 3.05 9.41
C SER A 207 -0.97 3.65 9.05
N ASP A 208 -0.97 4.85 8.49
CA ASP A 208 -2.17 5.57 8.12
C ASP A 208 -2.86 4.88 6.92
N VAL A 209 -2.10 4.28 6.00
CA VAL A 209 -2.63 3.47 4.90
C VAL A 209 -3.36 2.22 5.42
N ASP A 210 -2.81 1.54 6.44
CA ASP A 210 -3.48 0.37 7.03
C ASP A 210 -4.75 0.77 7.79
N VAL A 211 -4.73 1.90 8.49
CA VAL A 211 -5.92 2.47 9.16
C VAL A 211 -6.99 2.88 8.15
N GLU A 212 -6.59 3.52 7.05
CA GLU A 212 -7.46 3.87 5.93
C GLU A 212 -8.04 2.61 5.25
N ALA A 213 -7.35 1.46 5.29
CA ALA A 213 -7.80 0.20 4.70
C ALA A 213 -8.77 -0.57 5.62
N SER A 214 -8.60 -0.39 6.92
CA SER A 214 -9.33 -1.12 7.96
C SER A 214 -10.61 -0.42 8.43
N ILE A 215 -11.06 0.65 7.74
CA ILE A 215 -12.36 1.29 8.03
C ILE A 215 -13.45 0.21 7.97
N PRO A 216 -14.05 -0.20 9.10
CA PRO A 216 -14.84 -1.42 9.18
C PRO A 216 -16.06 -1.35 8.26
N ILE A 217 -16.25 -2.40 7.45
CA ILE A 217 -17.44 -2.60 6.64
C ILE A 217 -18.59 -2.87 7.62
N TYR A 218 -19.51 -1.92 7.82
CA TYR A 218 -20.74 -2.24 8.52
C TYR A 218 -21.47 -3.35 7.74
N SER A 219 -21.93 -4.36 8.47
CA SER A 219 -22.45 -5.62 7.91
C SER A 219 -23.43 -5.39 6.75
N ARG A 220 -23.29 -6.18 5.68
CA ARG A 220 -24.14 -6.22 4.47
C ARG A 220 -25.65 -6.12 4.74
N SER A 221 -26.10 -6.59 5.90
CA SER A 221 -27.50 -6.56 6.36
C SER A 221 -28.03 -5.16 6.70
N HIS A 222 -27.18 -4.24 7.18
CA HIS A 222 -27.61 -2.87 7.53
C HIS A 222 -27.70 -1.96 6.30
N SER A 223 -26.77 -2.11 5.35
CA SER A 223 -26.77 -1.31 4.10
C SER A 223 -27.94 -1.66 3.19
N ALA A 224 -28.35 -2.94 3.14
CA ALA A 224 -29.47 -3.40 2.32
C ALA A 224 -30.83 -2.89 2.82
N ASN A 225 -30.97 -2.68 4.14
CA ASN A 225 -32.22 -2.18 4.74
C ASN A 225 -32.37 -0.66 4.62
N MET A 226 -31.26 0.10 4.52
CA MET A 226 -31.30 1.57 4.36
C MET A 226 -31.55 2.02 2.91
N ASP A 227 -31.30 1.16 1.92
CA ASP A 227 -31.59 1.43 0.51
C ASP A 227 -33.07 1.25 0.14
N ALA A 228 -33.91 0.72 1.04
CA ALA A 228 -35.34 0.50 0.82
C ALA A 228 -36.20 1.78 0.96
N ASP A 229 -35.72 2.81 1.66
CA ASP A 229 -36.48 4.02 2.01
C ASP A 229 -36.23 5.22 1.06
N ALA A 230 -35.58 5.02 -0.08
CA ALA A 230 -35.46 6.05 -1.12
C ALA A 230 -36.57 5.88 -2.18
N PRO A 231 -37.47 6.87 -2.38
CA PRO A 231 -38.58 6.72 -3.31
C PRO A 231 -38.14 6.87 -4.78
N ASN A 232 -38.59 5.89 -5.60
CA ASN A 232 -38.65 5.80 -7.08
C ASN A 232 -37.33 5.66 -7.88
N ASP A 233 -37.22 4.88 -8.96
CA ASP A 233 -38.18 4.15 -9.81
C ASP A 233 -37.44 2.99 -10.55
N LEU A 234 -38.21 1.96 -10.97
CA LEU A 234 -37.83 0.78 -11.80
C LEU A 234 -37.21 -0.43 -11.08
N VAL A 235 -37.98 -1.05 -10.19
CA VAL A 235 -37.75 -2.44 -9.79
C VAL A 235 -38.28 -3.37 -10.88
N HIS A 236 -37.39 -3.96 -11.68
CA HIS A 236 -37.72 -5.15 -12.46
C HIS A 236 -37.96 -6.31 -11.48
N GLN A 237 -39.22 -6.76 -11.43
CA GLN A 237 -39.62 -7.98 -10.72
C GLN A 237 -38.95 -9.19 -11.37
N TYR A 238 -38.04 -9.82 -10.64
CA TYR A 238 -37.77 -11.25 -10.80
C TYR A 238 -38.37 -11.97 -9.60
N ALA A 239 -39.39 -12.77 -9.89
CA ALA A 239 -40.02 -13.69 -8.97
C ALA A 239 -38.98 -14.68 -8.43
N ALA A 240 -38.84 -14.75 -7.10
CA ALA A 240 -38.23 -15.87 -6.41
C ALA A 240 -39.30 -16.46 -5.49
N ASN A 241 -39.60 -17.73 -5.72
CA ASN A 241 -40.62 -18.52 -5.05
C ASN A 241 -40.46 -18.48 -3.52
N GLU A 242 -41.59 -18.28 -2.83
CA GLU A 242 -41.71 -18.34 -1.38
C GLU A 242 -41.45 -19.77 -0.88
N GLU A 243 -40.43 -19.95 -0.04
CA GLU A 243 -40.45 -20.97 1.01
C GLU A 243 -40.90 -20.30 2.31
N PRO A 244 -41.85 -20.88 3.08
CA PRO A 244 -42.35 -20.27 4.29
C PRO A 244 -41.30 -20.33 5.42
N ALA A 245 -40.86 -19.16 5.90
CA ALA A 245 -40.02 -19.05 7.07
C ALA A 245 -40.75 -19.55 8.33
N LEU A 246 -40.11 -20.47 9.07
CA LEU A 246 -40.54 -20.92 10.39
C LEU A 246 -40.54 -19.73 11.36
N THR A 247 -41.72 -19.33 11.85
CA THR A 247 -41.86 -18.32 12.90
C THR A 247 -41.37 -18.89 14.24
N GLN A 248 -40.48 -18.14 14.89
CA GLN A 248 -39.90 -18.53 16.17
C GLN A 248 -40.93 -18.36 17.30
N PRO A 249 -40.97 -19.27 18.30
CA PRO A 249 -42.06 -19.40 19.26
C PRO A 249 -42.29 -18.18 20.18
N TRP A 250 -41.34 -17.25 20.28
CA TRP A 250 -41.50 -16.03 21.09
C TRP A 250 -42.39 -14.96 20.43
N GLN A 251 -42.62 -15.01 19.11
CA GLN A 251 -43.46 -14.02 18.40
C GLN A 251 -44.94 -14.06 18.83
N ASN A 252 -45.40 -15.17 19.43
CA ASN A 252 -46.76 -15.30 19.95
C ASN A 252 -46.93 -14.75 21.39
N THR A 253 -45.86 -14.24 22.02
CA THR A 253 -45.88 -13.84 23.44
C THR A 253 -46.20 -12.35 23.66
N VAL A 254 -46.31 -11.54 22.60
CA VAL A 254 -46.44 -10.07 22.69
C VAL A 254 -47.88 -9.58 22.47
N ALA A 255 -48.88 -10.47 22.45
CA ALA A 255 -50.28 -10.09 22.23
C ALA A 255 -50.91 -9.24 23.35
N ASN A 256 -50.22 -9.06 24.50
CA ASN A 256 -50.74 -8.32 25.66
C ASN A 256 -49.98 -7.02 25.98
N ALA A 257 -49.17 -6.49 25.05
CA ALA A 257 -48.48 -5.21 25.21
C ALA A 257 -48.85 -4.19 24.11
N ALA A 258 -50.12 -4.15 23.69
CA ALA A 258 -50.62 -3.06 22.85
C ALA A 258 -50.68 -1.77 23.70
N PRO A 259 -49.93 -0.70 23.36
CA PRO A 259 -50.06 0.58 24.04
C PRO A 259 -51.49 1.08 23.91
N THR A 260 -52.05 1.61 25.00
CA THR A 260 -53.34 2.31 25.00
C THR A 260 -53.31 3.42 23.95
N ALA A 261 -54.41 3.58 23.20
CA ALA A 261 -54.55 4.44 22.03
C ALA A 261 -53.81 5.80 22.15
N VAL A 262 -53.15 6.18 21.06
CA VAL A 262 -52.43 7.46 20.91
C VAL A 262 -53.41 8.61 21.20
N PRO A 263 -53.07 9.59 22.06
CA PRO A 263 -53.94 10.74 22.31
C PRO A 263 -54.26 11.50 21.01
N ASP A 264 -55.52 11.92 20.82
CA ASP A 264 -56.05 12.61 19.62
C ASP A 264 -55.36 13.95 19.28
N ASN A 265 -54.46 14.43 20.13
CA ASN A 265 -53.67 15.64 19.91
C ASN A 265 -52.20 15.35 20.28
N PRO A 266 -51.39 14.79 19.35
CA PRO A 266 -49.98 14.59 19.59
C PRO A 266 -49.34 15.96 19.78
N ILE A 267 -48.78 16.21 20.98
CA ILE A 267 -47.86 17.33 21.18
C ILE A 267 -46.77 17.19 20.10
N PRO A 268 -46.52 18.22 19.26
CA PRO A 268 -45.49 18.11 18.24
C PRO A 268 -44.17 17.79 18.95
N LEU A 269 -43.63 16.61 18.66
CA LEU A 269 -42.37 16.19 19.23
C LEU A 269 -41.32 17.27 18.92
N PRO A 270 -40.47 17.65 19.89
CA PRO A 270 -39.44 18.64 19.63
C PRO A 270 -38.60 18.19 18.44
N SER A 271 -38.61 18.98 17.36
CA SER A 271 -37.77 18.72 16.19
C SER A 271 -36.34 19.09 16.53
N MET A 272 -35.45 18.10 16.54
CA MET A 272 -34.02 18.36 16.68
C MET A 272 -33.46 18.80 15.33
N ALA A 273 -32.73 19.91 15.31
CA ALA A 273 -31.95 20.35 14.17
C ALA A 273 -30.47 20.24 14.51
N LEU A 274 -29.66 19.91 13.50
CA LEU A 274 -28.21 19.88 13.65
C LEU A 274 -27.70 21.30 13.90
N ASP A 275 -27.11 21.52 15.08
CA ASP A 275 -26.57 22.82 15.49
C ASP A 275 -25.09 22.95 15.13
N TRP A 276 -24.28 21.97 15.54
CA TRP A 276 -22.83 21.96 15.32
C TRP A 276 -22.27 20.55 15.16
N ILE A 277 -21.25 20.40 14.31
CA ILE A 277 -20.42 19.20 14.23
C ILE A 277 -19.00 19.51 14.72
N TYR A 278 -18.57 18.72 15.71
CA TYR A 278 -17.22 18.79 16.28
C TYR A 278 -16.33 17.70 15.68
N GLY A 279 -15.21 18.12 15.11
CA GLY A 279 -14.20 17.23 14.52
C GLY A 279 -14.42 16.97 13.03
N MET A 280 -13.40 16.37 12.42
CA MET A 280 -13.40 15.90 11.04
C MET A 280 -12.80 14.51 11.00
N ASN A 281 -13.08 13.75 9.94
CA ASN A 281 -12.37 12.49 9.72
C ASN A 281 -10.97 12.76 9.17
N SER A 282 -9.96 12.77 10.04
CA SER A 282 -8.57 13.07 9.68
C SER A 282 -7.83 11.92 8.97
N VAL A 283 -8.48 10.77 8.81
CA VAL A 283 -7.90 9.59 8.14
C VAL A 283 -7.99 9.72 6.62
N LEU A 284 -8.89 10.55 6.11
CA LEU A 284 -9.14 10.69 4.67
C LEU A 284 -8.10 11.59 4.00
N ARG A 285 -7.70 11.22 2.78
CA ARG A 285 -6.78 11.98 1.93
C ARG A 285 -7.54 12.87 0.96
N GLN A 286 -6.99 14.05 0.67
CA GLN A 286 -7.53 15.01 -0.32
C GLN A 286 -9.03 15.34 -0.11
N CYS A 287 -9.51 15.40 1.14
CA CYS A 287 -10.93 15.59 1.44
C CYS A 287 -11.26 16.96 2.05
N VAL A 288 -10.28 17.86 2.15
CA VAL A 288 -10.45 19.21 2.67
C VAL A 288 -10.03 20.20 1.59
N ASP A 289 -10.87 21.19 1.35
CA ASP A 289 -10.60 22.23 0.36
C ASP A 289 -11.23 23.56 0.77
N TYR A 290 -10.86 24.63 0.08
CA TYR A 290 -11.50 25.94 0.19
C TYR A 290 -12.54 26.10 -0.90
N VAL A 291 -13.78 26.39 -0.50
CA VAL A 291 -14.83 26.81 -1.43
C VAL A 291 -14.65 28.27 -1.78
N SER A 292 -14.36 29.09 -0.78
CA SER A 292 -14.10 30.52 -0.92
C SER A 292 -12.98 30.93 0.02
N THR A 293 -12.59 32.20 0.01
CA THR A 293 -11.60 32.72 0.95
C THR A 293 -11.98 32.51 2.41
N ASN A 294 -13.29 32.41 2.72
CA ASN A 294 -13.81 32.36 4.08
C ASN A 294 -14.36 30.98 4.46
N GLU A 295 -14.69 30.15 3.47
CA GLU A 295 -15.45 28.91 3.69
C GLU A 295 -14.62 27.67 3.34
N ILE A 296 -14.50 26.78 4.33
CA ILE A 296 -13.75 25.52 4.25
C ILE A 296 -14.74 24.37 4.18
N ILE A 297 -14.49 23.40 3.29
CA ILE A 297 -15.31 22.20 3.18
C ILE A 297 -14.57 20.97 3.70
N TYR A 298 -15.23 20.14 4.50
CA TYR A 298 -14.68 18.87 4.97
C TYR A 298 -15.80 17.85 5.30
N PRO A 299 -15.52 16.54 5.15
CA PRO A 299 -16.44 15.50 5.57
C PRO A 299 -16.38 15.23 7.07
N ALA A 300 -17.55 15.00 7.67
CA ALA A 300 -17.72 14.56 9.04
C ALA A 300 -18.81 13.49 9.11
N ALA A 301 -18.38 12.23 9.24
CA ALA A 301 -19.23 11.05 9.11
C ALA A 301 -19.97 11.02 7.75
N SER A 302 -21.30 10.95 7.75
CA SER A 302 -22.14 10.99 6.54
C SER A 302 -22.51 12.41 6.10
N VAL A 303 -22.05 13.43 6.80
CA VAL A 303 -22.38 14.84 6.54
C VAL A 303 -21.15 15.55 5.96
N VAL A 304 -21.37 16.43 5.00
CA VAL A 304 -20.34 17.37 4.54
C VAL A 304 -20.59 18.73 5.19
N VAL A 305 -19.58 19.25 5.86
CA VAL A 305 -19.62 20.52 6.58
C VAL A 305 -18.97 21.60 5.72
N LEU A 306 -19.66 22.73 5.58
CA LEU A 306 -19.08 23.97 5.09
C LEU A 306 -18.97 24.92 6.27
N TYR A 307 -17.74 25.30 6.61
CA TYR A 307 -17.44 26.11 7.78
C TYR A 307 -16.92 27.48 7.35
N ASP A 308 -17.68 28.51 7.68
CA ASP A 308 -17.23 29.90 7.60
C ASP A 308 -16.41 30.22 8.85
N HIS A 309 -15.11 30.40 8.68
CA HIS A 309 -14.20 30.66 9.79
C HIS A 309 -14.19 32.12 10.24
N VAL A 310 -14.78 33.04 9.47
CA VAL A 310 -14.89 34.46 9.81
C VAL A 310 -16.15 34.69 10.64
N GLU A 311 -17.28 34.15 10.19
CA GLU A 311 -18.56 34.27 10.91
C GLU A 311 -18.75 33.21 12.00
N HIS A 312 -17.87 32.20 12.04
CA HIS A 312 -18.02 31.02 12.90
C HIS A 312 -19.37 30.33 12.73
N LYS A 313 -19.73 30.00 11.49
CA LYS A 313 -20.99 29.31 11.17
C LYS A 313 -20.75 28.06 10.35
N GLN A 314 -21.59 27.04 10.55
CA GLN A 314 -21.57 25.80 9.79
C GLN A 314 -22.84 25.65 8.95
N ARG A 315 -22.67 25.21 7.71
CA ARG A 315 -23.73 24.74 6.82
C ARG A 315 -23.51 23.25 6.53
N TYR A 316 -24.59 22.52 6.30
CA TYR A 316 -24.54 21.06 6.23
C TYR A 316 -25.16 20.54 4.94
N CYS A 317 -24.48 19.59 4.30
CA CYS A 317 -24.99 18.80 3.20
C CYS A 317 -25.17 17.35 3.65
N GLN A 318 -26.40 16.84 3.58
CA GLN A 318 -26.82 15.54 4.13
C GLN A 318 -27.43 14.61 3.07
N TYR A 319 -26.78 14.50 1.91
CA TYR A 319 -27.25 13.60 0.83
C TYR A 319 -26.78 12.16 0.96
N HIS A 320 -25.77 11.90 1.81
CA HIS A 320 -25.15 10.60 1.96
C HIS A 320 -25.74 9.83 3.13
N THR A 321 -25.82 8.51 2.96
CA THR A 321 -26.39 7.61 3.97
C THR A 321 -25.34 6.91 4.83
N ASP A 322 -24.10 6.87 4.34
CA ASP A 322 -22.92 6.33 5.04
C ASP A 322 -21.77 7.35 4.96
N LEU A 323 -20.60 6.98 5.48
CA LEU A 323 -19.41 7.83 5.54
C LEU A 323 -19.06 8.43 4.18
N VAL A 324 -18.86 9.75 4.15
CA VAL A 324 -18.30 10.45 3.00
C VAL A 324 -16.78 10.22 3.00
N LEU A 325 -16.28 9.65 1.91
CA LEU A 325 -14.85 9.29 1.76
C LEU A 325 -14.09 10.31 0.92
N SER A 326 -14.75 10.94 -0.05
CA SER A 326 -14.11 11.87 -0.99
C SER A 326 -14.96 13.11 -1.22
N VAL A 327 -14.27 14.24 -1.39
CA VAL A 327 -14.85 15.55 -1.68
C VAL A 327 -14.00 16.20 -2.77
N ALA A 328 -14.64 16.76 -3.80
CA ALA A 328 -13.97 17.49 -4.86
C ALA A 328 -14.72 18.78 -5.18
N VAL A 329 -14.06 19.92 -4.97
CA VAL A 329 -14.59 21.23 -5.33
C VAL A 329 -14.34 21.47 -6.82
N HIS A 330 -15.37 21.92 -7.51
CA HIS A 330 -15.28 22.25 -8.94
C HIS A 330 -14.45 23.54 -9.13
N PRO A 331 -13.69 23.72 -10.24
CA PRO A 331 -12.85 24.91 -10.43
C PRO A 331 -13.60 26.26 -10.37
N ASN A 332 -14.90 26.27 -10.70
CA ASN A 332 -15.77 27.44 -10.57
C ASN A 332 -16.17 27.78 -9.11
N GLN A 333 -15.76 26.98 -8.13
CA GLN A 333 -16.02 27.15 -6.70
C GLN A 333 -17.50 27.15 -6.27
N SER A 334 -18.43 26.89 -7.18
CA SER A 334 -19.87 26.91 -6.91
C SER A 334 -20.50 25.52 -6.83
N VAL A 335 -19.78 24.49 -7.27
CA VAL A 335 -20.25 23.10 -7.32
C VAL A 335 -19.27 22.19 -6.60
N VAL A 336 -19.80 21.17 -5.92
CA VAL A 336 -19.02 20.16 -5.21
C VAL A 336 -19.53 18.78 -5.59
N ALA A 337 -18.61 17.83 -5.76
CA ALA A 337 -18.89 16.41 -5.87
C ALA A 337 -18.45 15.71 -4.58
N THR A 338 -19.30 14.85 -4.02
CA THR A 338 -19.04 14.09 -2.79
C THR A 338 -19.34 12.61 -3.02
N GLY A 339 -18.48 11.73 -2.50
CA GLY A 339 -18.58 10.28 -2.68
C GLY A 339 -18.69 9.56 -1.35
N GLU A 340 -19.63 8.62 -1.26
CA GLU A 340 -19.81 7.81 -0.04
C GLU A 340 -19.13 6.45 -0.11
N ARG A 341 -19.05 5.84 1.07
CA ARG A 341 -18.80 4.42 1.26
C ARG A 341 -20.07 3.62 1.02
N GLY A 342 -19.92 2.37 0.58
CA GLY A 342 -21.03 1.43 0.51
C GLY A 342 -20.85 0.37 -0.55
N SER A 343 -21.70 -0.65 -0.54
CA SER A 343 -21.72 -1.66 -1.59
C SER A 343 -22.17 -1.10 -2.95
N ARG A 344 -23.02 -0.07 -2.92
CA ARG A 344 -23.49 0.70 -4.08
C ARG A 344 -23.38 2.20 -3.78
N PRO A 345 -22.15 2.73 -3.71
CA PRO A 345 -21.93 4.10 -3.28
C PRO A 345 -22.51 5.09 -4.30
N ARG A 346 -23.03 6.20 -3.77
CA ARG A 346 -23.53 7.34 -4.52
C ARG A 346 -22.47 8.43 -4.61
N ILE A 347 -22.33 9.04 -5.79
CA ILE A 347 -21.64 10.31 -5.95
C ILE A 347 -22.71 11.38 -6.09
N CYS A 348 -22.73 12.34 -5.17
CA CYS A 348 -23.67 13.45 -5.18
C CYS A 348 -22.97 14.70 -5.67
N VAL A 349 -23.51 15.33 -6.72
CA VAL A 349 -23.02 16.62 -7.23
C VAL A 349 -24.05 17.69 -6.89
N TRP A 350 -23.64 18.75 -6.22
CA TRP A 350 -24.53 19.75 -5.64
C TRP A 350 -23.93 21.16 -5.69
N GLU A 351 -24.79 22.17 -5.64
CA GLU A 351 -24.43 23.58 -5.67
C GLU A 351 -24.22 24.13 -4.25
N VAL A 352 -23.14 24.89 -4.03
CA VAL A 352 -22.70 25.34 -2.71
C VAL A 352 -23.57 26.45 -2.11
N GLN A 353 -24.04 27.39 -2.92
CA GLN A 353 -24.83 28.53 -2.43
C GLN A 353 -26.21 28.07 -1.94
N SER A 354 -26.91 27.30 -2.77
CA SER A 354 -28.27 26.84 -2.50
C SER A 354 -28.32 25.51 -1.74
N LEU A 355 -27.19 24.82 -1.60
CA LEU A 355 -27.10 23.43 -1.13
C LEU A 355 -28.03 22.49 -1.90
N ARG A 356 -28.28 22.77 -3.20
CA ARG A 356 -29.18 21.99 -4.04
C ARG A 356 -28.44 20.86 -4.76
N LEU A 357 -28.97 19.65 -4.66
CA LEU A 357 -28.53 18.51 -5.46
C LEU A 357 -28.77 18.74 -6.96
N LEU A 358 -27.71 18.65 -7.75
CA LEU A 358 -27.75 18.75 -9.21
C LEU A 358 -27.93 17.37 -9.85
N CYS A 359 -27.17 16.38 -9.39
CA CYS A 359 -27.33 15.00 -9.84
C CYS A 359 -26.73 13.97 -8.86
N THR A 360 -27.12 12.71 -9.03
CA THR A 360 -26.56 11.57 -8.29
C THR A 360 -26.08 10.50 -9.26
N LEU A 361 -24.80 10.13 -9.20
CA LEU A 361 -24.22 9.03 -9.98
C LEU A 361 -24.20 7.76 -9.12
N ARG A 362 -24.59 6.62 -9.71
CA ARG A 362 -24.73 5.34 -9.00
C ARG A 362 -24.29 4.16 -9.87
N HIS A 363 -24.21 2.99 -9.24
CA HIS A 363 -24.14 1.66 -9.86
C HIS A 363 -22.83 1.26 -10.55
N LEU A 364 -21.78 2.07 -10.47
CA LEU A 364 -20.49 1.72 -11.07
C LEU A 364 -19.46 1.19 -10.06
N HIS A 365 -19.13 2.00 -9.05
CA HIS A 365 -18.15 1.64 -8.02
C HIS A 365 -18.73 0.63 -7.03
N SER A 366 -17.85 -0.12 -6.37
CA SER A 366 -18.20 -0.99 -5.24
C SER A 366 -17.30 -0.69 -4.04
N VAL A 367 -17.75 -1.02 -2.83
CA VAL A 367 -17.07 -0.77 -1.54
C VAL A 367 -17.00 0.72 -1.13
N GLY A 368 -16.85 1.65 -2.08
CA GLY A 368 -16.88 3.09 -1.85
C GLY A 368 -16.19 3.88 -2.96
N VAL A 369 -16.27 5.21 -2.90
CA VAL A 369 -15.56 6.12 -3.80
C VAL A 369 -14.39 6.78 -3.05
N GLY A 370 -13.17 6.31 -3.30
CA GLY A 370 -11.97 6.71 -2.57
C GLY A 370 -11.45 8.09 -2.96
N HIS A 371 -11.47 8.44 -4.24
CA HIS A 371 -11.02 9.74 -4.73
C HIS A 371 -11.96 10.31 -5.78
N LEU A 372 -12.15 11.63 -5.72
CA LEU A 372 -12.87 12.43 -6.71
C LEU A 372 -11.98 13.60 -7.10
N ALA A 373 -11.98 13.99 -8.37
CA ALA A 373 -11.32 15.21 -8.81
C ALA A 373 -11.97 15.76 -10.07
N TRP A 374 -12.11 17.08 -10.14
CA TRP A 374 -12.55 17.77 -11.35
C TRP A 374 -11.37 18.09 -12.24
N MET A 375 -11.51 17.83 -13.54
CA MET A 375 -10.53 18.23 -14.53
C MET A 375 -10.58 19.76 -14.72
N PRO A 376 -9.46 20.39 -15.14
CA PRO A 376 -9.42 21.83 -15.43
C PRO A 376 -10.33 22.28 -16.58
N ASP A 377 -10.99 21.36 -17.28
CA ASP A 377 -11.93 21.65 -18.36
C ASP A 377 -13.34 22.03 -17.86
N GLU A 378 -13.57 22.01 -16.55
CA GLU A 378 -14.84 22.37 -15.89
C GLU A 378 -16.04 21.54 -16.33
N ARG A 379 -15.78 20.37 -16.92
CA ARG A 379 -16.83 19.54 -17.55
C ARG A 379 -16.66 18.07 -17.21
N THR A 380 -15.46 17.66 -16.79
CA THR A 380 -15.11 16.26 -16.60
C THR A 380 -14.81 15.98 -15.13
N LEU A 381 -15.51 15.00 -14.55
CA LEU A 381 -15.31 14.49 -13.20
C LEU A 381 -14.63 13.12 -13.27
N LEU A 382 -13.51 12.98 -12.56
CA LEU A 382 -12.83 11.72 -12.32
C LEU A 382 -13.30 11.12 -11.01
N SER A 383 -13.51 9.81 -11.01
CA SER A 383 -13.83 9.06 -9.80
C SER A 383 -13.07 7.73 -9.76
N LEU A 384 -12.51 7.43 -8.59
CA LEU A 384 -11.82 6.18 -8.30
C LEU A 384 -12.58 5.41 -7.22
N GLY A 385 -12.92 4.16 -7.50
CA GLY A 385 -13.51 3.25 -6.54
C GLY A 385 -12.49 2.66 -5.58
N ASN A 386 -12.96 2.20 -4.42
CA ASN A 386 -12.19 1.38 -3.47
C ASN A 386 -12.42 -0.13 -3.72
N ASP A 387 -12.74 -0.50 -4.95
CA ASP A 387 -12.89 -1.91 -5.34
C ASP A 387 -11.52 -2.59 -5.50
N ALA A 388 -11.52 -3.91 -5.72
CA ALA A 388 -10.30 -4.71 -5.76
C ALA A 388 -9.27 -4.28 -6.83
N TYR A 389 -9.66 -3.47 -7.82
CA TYR A 389 -8.79 -2.99 -8.89
C TYR A 389 -8.78 -1.45 -9.02
N HIS A 390 -9.33 -0.75 -8.02
CA HIS A 390 -9.55 0.69 -8.00
C HIS A 390 -10.08 1.21 -9.34
N THR A 391 -11.27 0.76 -9.75
CA THR A 391 -11.87 1.14 -11.04
C THR A 391 -11.95 2.66 -11.17
N LEU A 392 -11.40 3.16 -12.27
CA LEU A 392 -11.52 4.55 -12.71
C LEU A 392 -12.79 4.71 -13.52
N ALA A 393 -13.48 5.82 -13.29
CA ALA A 393 -14.60 6.24 -14.10
C ALA A 393 -14.58 7.74 -14.37
N ILE A 394 -14.82 8.09 -15.62
CA ILE A 394 -14.78 9.46 -16.12
C ILE A 394 -16.17 9.85 -16.59
N TYR A 395 -16.74 10.86 -15.93
CA TYR A 395 -18.04 11.42 -16.25
C TYR A 395 -17.86 12.77 -16.91
N GLN A 396 -18.58 13.01 -18.00
CA GLN A 396 -18.51 14.26 -18.73
C GLN A 396 -19.91 14.86 -18.89
N TRP A 397 -20.07 16.13 -18.49
CA TRP A 397 -21.30 16.89 -18.71
C TRP A 397 -21.40 17.37 -20.15
N PRO A 398 -22.54 17.82 -20.69
CA PRO A 398 -22.57 18.40 -22.03
C PRO A 398 -21.96 19.82 -22.10
N THR A 399 -22.04 20.57 -21.01
CA THR A 399 -21.66 21.99 -20.93
C THR A 399 -20.88 22.24 -19.63
N SER A 400 -19.94 23.19 -19.65
CA SER A 400 -19.15 23.60 -18.46
C SER A 400 -20.01 24.22 -17.35
N ALA A 401 -21.19 24.73 -17.68
CA ALA A 401 -22.20 25.16 -16.70
C ALA A 401 -22.86 23.98 -15.96
N LEU A 402 -22.42 22.73 -16.23
CA LEU A 402 -22.97 21.49 -15.66
C LEU A 402 -24.48 21.34 -15.87
N LEU A 403 -24.98 21.91 -16.98
CA LEU A 403 -26.38 21.78 -17.40
C LEU A 403 -26.59 20.44 -18.14
N GLY A 404 -27.58 19.67 -17.70
CA GLY A 404 -27.93 18.36 -18.27
C GLY A 404 -27.38 17.19 -17.46
N LEU A 405 -27.59 15.98 -17.99
CA LEU A 405 -27.15 14.75 -17.32
C LEU A 405 -25.69 14.41 -17.69
N PRO A 406 -24.85 14.07 -16.70
CA PRO A 406 -23.50 13.55 -16.96
C PRO A 406 -23.58 12.21 -17.69
N GLN A 407 -22.62 12.00 -18.60
CA GLN A 407 -22.45 10.73 -19.29
C GLN A 407 -21.15 10.06 -18.87
N LEU A 408 -21.20 8.75 -18.62
CA LEU A 408 -20.00 7.94 -18.42
C LEU A 408 -19.32 7.75 -19.78
N ILE A 409 -18.15 8.36 -19.96
CA ILE A 409 -17.42 8.33 -21.23
C ILE A 409 -16.30 7.28 -21.24
N TYR A 410 -15.78 6.92 -20.06
CA TYR A 410 -14.64 6.01 -19.97
C TYR A 410 -14.60 5.30 -18.61
N THR A 411 -14.21 4.02 -18.64
CA THR A 411 -13.98 3.22 -17.44
C THR A 411 -12.82 2.25 -17.65
N GLU A 412 -11.91 2.16 -16.69
CA GLU A 412 -10.76 1.23 -16.73
C GLU A 412 -10.34 0.79 -15.32
N ARG A 413 -9.76 -0.40 -15.22
CA ARG A 413 -9.15 -0.92 -13.98
C ARG A 413 -7.74 -0.36 -13.83
N THR A 414 -7.42 0.24 -12.68
CA THR A 414 -6.14 0.94 -12.52
C THR A 414 -5.04 0.04 -11.98
N SER A 415 -5.22 -0.54 -10.79
CA SER A 415 -4.21 -1.37 -10.13
C SER A 415 -4.82 -2.24 -9.05
N ARG A 416 -4.19 -3.40 -8.82
CA ARG A 416 -4.48 -4.30 -7.69
C ARG A 416 -3.97 -3.71 -6.37
N TYR A 417 -2.98 -2.84 -6.43
CA TYR A 417 -2.44 -2.12 -5.28
C TYR A 417 -3.22 -0.84 -5.05
N ARG A 418 -3.18 -0.34 -3.81
CA ARG A 418 -3.97 0.82 -3.42
C ARG A 418 -3.56 2.08 -4.14
N VAL A 419 -4.54 2.79 -4.70
CA VAL A 419 -4.36 4.16 -5.20
C VAL A 419 -4.68 5.12 -4.06
N LEU A 420 -3.73 6.00 -3.71
CA LEU A 420 -3.78 6.89 -2.54
C LEU A 420 -3.98 8.36 -2.87
N ALA A 421 -3.72 8.76 -4.11
CA ALA A 421 -3.98 10.12 -4.57
C ALA A 421 -4.22 10.17 -6.08
N MET A 422 -5.02 11.15 -6.47
CA MET A 422 -5.32 11.47 -7.85
C MET A 422 -5.16 12.98 -8.05
N GLN A 423 -4.47 13.36 -9.13
CA GLN A 423 -4.27 14.76 -9.50
C GLN A 423 -4.54 14.96 -10.99
N PRO A 424 -5.58 15.74 -11.36
CA PRO A 424 -5.77 16.21 -12.72
C PRO A 424 -4.75 17.33 -13.03
N VAL A 425 -4.17 17.30 -14.22
CA VAL A 425 -3.09 18.23 -14.63
C VAL A 425 -3.55 19.12 -15.77
N THR A 426 -4.14 18.53 -16.82
CA THR A 426 -4.71 19.25 -17.97
C THR A 426 -6.06 18.61 -18.32
N SER A 427 -6.76 19.11 -19.35
CA SER A 427 -7.97 18.47 -19.87
C SER A 427 -7.73 17.08 -20.46
N SER A 428 -6.48 16.70 -20.73
CA SER A 428 -6.09 15.43 -21.37
C SER A 428 -5.09 14.61 -20.56
N LEU A 429 -4.68 15.08 -19.38
CA LEU A 429 -3.71 14.42 -18.52
C LEU A 429 -4.15 14.46 -17.07
N PHE A 430 -4.18 13.29 -16.44
CA PHE A 430 -4.26 13.15 -15.00
C PHE A 430 -3.31 12.06 -14.51
N ILE A 431 -3.02 12.09 -13.22
CA ILE A 431 -2.02 11.23 -12.59
C ILE A 431 -2.66 10.54 -11.40
N THR A 432 -2.39 9.26 -11.27
CA THR A 432 -2.79 8.45 -10.11
C THR A 432 -1.54 7.89 -9.46
N CYS A 433 -1.42 8.00 -8.14
CA CYS A 433 -0.31 7.40 -7.40
C CYS A 433 -0.80 6.65 -6.16
N GLY A 434 0.04 5.75 -5.63
CA GLY A 434 -0.29 4.96 -4.46
C GLY A 434 0.78 3.91 -4.13
N GLN A 435 0.35 2.81 -3.52
CA GLN A 435 1.21 1.68 -3.19
C GLN A 435 1.73 1.04 -4.47
N ARG A 436 3.04 1.15 -4.71
CA ARG A 436 3.71 0.61 -5.90
C ARG A 436 3.02 1.02 -7.22
N HIS A 437 2.34 2.16 -7.21
CA HIS A 437 1.52 2.62 -8.32
C HIS A 437 1.86 4.06 -8.66
N ILE A 438 2.25 4.30 -9.92
CA ILE A 438 2.17 5.63 -10.52
C ILE A 438 1.92 5.51 -12.02
N HIS A 439 0.81 6.08 -12.45
CA HIS A 439 0.40 6.08 -13.85
C HIS A 439 0.03 7.48 -14.29
N PHE A 440 0.54 7.85 -15.47
CA PHE A 440 0.22 9.05 -16.21
C PHE A 440 -0.80 8.68 -17.28
N TRP A 441 -2.00 9.22 -17.16
CA TRP A 441 -3.13 8.89 -18.02
C TRP A 441 -3.26 9.94 -19.10
N TYR A 442 -3.04 9.55 -20.35
CA TYR A 442 -3.14 10.45 -21.49
C TYR A 442 -4.40 10.19 -22.28
N GLN A 443 -5.17 11.23 -22.56
CA GLN A 443 -6.28 11.16 -23.52
C GLN A 443 -5.71 11.04 -24.93
N ASP A 444 -6.24 10.10 -25.70
CA ASP A 444 -5.98 10.00 -27.14
C ASP A 444 -6.52 11.21 -27.90
N SER A 445 -5.88 11.52 -29.03
CA SER A 445 -6.43 12.53 -29.93
C SER A 445 -7.69 11.99 -30.61
N ILE A 446 -8.62 12.89 -30.91
CA ILE A 446 -9.86 12.57 -31.63
C ILE A 446 -9.56 11.96 -33.02
N GLU A 447 -8.37 12.22 -33.56
CA GLU A 447 -7.92 11.69 -34.86
C GLU A 447 -7.52 10.20 -34.79
N SER A 448 -7.01 9.72 -33.66
CA SER A 448 -6.57 8.32 -33.51
C SER A 448 -7.70 7.38 -33.09
N SER A 449 -8.71 7.91 -32.39
CA SER A 449 -9.74 7.13 -31.72
C SER A 449 -11.09 7.86 -31.83
N PRO A 450 -12.16 7.24 -32.36
CA PRO A 450 -13.47 7.89 -32.50
C PRO A 450 -14.20 8.17 -31.17
N GLY A 451 -13.62 7.78 -30.03
CA GLY A 451 -14.15 8.01 -28.68
C GLY A 451 -13.08 8.53 -27.72
N VAL A 452 -13.52 9.04 -26.56
CA VAL A 452 -12.62 9.51 -25.50
C VAL A 452 -12.00 8.30 -24.78
N VAL A 453 -10.75 8.01 -25.12
CA VAL A 453 -9.97 6.91 -24.53
C VAL A 453 -8.79 7.50 -23.78
N PHE A 454 -8.55 7.01 -22.57
CA PHE A 454 -7.34 7.32 -21.82
C PHE A 454 -6.42 6.09 -21.81
N HIS A 455 -5.11 6.33 -21.88
CA HIS A 455 -4.11 5.27 -21.81
C HIS A 455 -3.20 5.47 -20.60
N PRO A 456 -3.11 4.48 -19.70
CA PRO A 456 -2.20 4.53 -18.58
C PRO A 456 -0.76 4.26 -19.06
N LYS A 457 0.15 5.18 -18.74
CA LYS A 457 1.59 5.00 -18.94
C LYS A 457 2.30 5.03 -17.59
N PRO A 458 3.03 3.97 -17.22
CA PRO A 458 3.73 3.95 -15.94
C PRO A 458 4.83 5.02 -15.90
N GLY A 459 5.08 5.53 -14.70
CA GLY A 459 6.22 6.42 -14.45
C GLY A 459 7.56 5.70 -14.60
N VAL A 460 8.57 6.42 -15.08
CA VAL A 460 9.93 5.93 -15.32
C VAL A 460 10.86 6.48 -14.24
N LEU A 461 11.22 5.62 -13.29
CA LEU A 461 12.09 5.98 -12.15
C LEU A 461 13.57 6.13 -12.54
N GLY A 462 14.00 5.34 -13.53
CA GLY A 462 15.41 5.25 -13.90
C GLY A 462 16.29 4.71 -12.76
N LYS A 463 17.56 5.13 -12.72
CA LYS A 463 18.52 4.79 -11.63
C LYS A 463 18.44 5.73 -10.43
N LYS A 464 17.59 6.76 -10.47
CA LYS A 464 17.56 7.86 -9.48
C LYS A 464 16.62 7.61 -8.31
N ALA A 465 15.66 6.72 -8.48
CA ALA A 465 14.63 6.43 -7.50
C ALA A 465 14.30 4.94 -7.53
N LYS A 466 14.07 4.36 -6.35
CA LYS A 466 13.57 2.98 -6.19
C LYS A 466 12.09 3.04 -5.86
N MET A 467 11.28 2.16 -6.46
CA MET A 467 9.83 2.18 -6.27
C MET A 467 9.47 2.01 -4.78
N GLN A 468 8.62 2.90 -4.30
CA GLN A 468 8.07 2.93 -2.95
C GLN A 468 6.63 3.48 -3.02
N THR A 469 5.89 3.41 -1.92
CA THR A 469 4.55 3.98 -1.79
C THR A 469 4.63 5.49 -1.92
N LEU A 470 3.81 6.00 -2.84
CA LEU A 470 3.61 7.41 -3.08
C LEU A 470 2.30 7.82 -2.39
N LEU A 471 2.39 8.77 -1.48
CA LEU A 471 1.31 9.15 -0.57
C LEU A 471 0.51 10.36 -1.05
N SER A 472 1.16 11.22 -1.85
CA SER A 472 0.58 12.45 -2.37
C SER A 472 1.14 12.76 -3.75
N VAL A 473 0.36 13.46 -4.58
CA VAL A 473 0.77 13.96 -5.89
C VAL A 473 0.26 15.38 -6.07
N ALA A 474 1.06 16.24 -6.69
CA ALA A 474 0.66 17.60 -7.05
C ALA A 474 1.38 18.06 -8.33
N SER A 475 0.73 18.85 -9.17
CA SER A 475 1.31 19.36 -10.43
C SER A 475 1.56 20.86 -10.36
N ILE A 476 2.79 21.28 -10.68
CA ILE A 476 3.15 22.71 -10.80
C ILE A 476 2.82 23.21 -12.22
N THR A 477 3.15 22.41 -13.22
CA THR A 477 2.86 22.69 -14.63
C THR A 477 2.39 21.42 -15.34
N ASP A 478 2.00 21.55 -16.61
CA ASP A 478 1.68 20.44 -17.52
C ASP A 478 2.77 19.36 -17.60
N LYS A 479 4.03 19.76 -17.40
CA LYS A 479 5.21 18.90 -17.50
C LYS A 479 5.84 18.58 -16.16
N LEU A 480 5.62 19.41 -15.13
CA LEU A 480 6.30 19.28 -13.84
C LEU A 480 5.33 18.81 -12.76
N THR A 481 5.49 17.54 -12.38
CA THR A 481 4.70 16.92 -11.31
C THR A 481 5.60 16.56 -10.12
N LEU A 482 5.02 16.58 -8.93
CA LEU A 482 5.62 16.19 -7.67
C LEU A 482 4.89 14.98 -7.09
N SER A 483 5.63 14.06 -6.47
CA SER A 483 5.04 13.04 -5.61
C SER A 483 5.76 12.94 -4.27
N GLY A 484 4.99 12.83 -3.19
CA GLY A 484 5.50 12.64 -1.84
C GLY A 484 5.56 11.15 -1.49
N THR A 485 6.60 10.73 -0.77
CA THR A 485 6.85 9.31 -0.48
C THR A 485 6.82 9.00 1.01
N VAL A 486 6.70 7.71 1.34
CA VAL A 486 6.74 7.21 2.74
C VAL A 486 8.06 7.49 3.46
N ARG A 487 9.16 7.70 2.72
CA ARG A 487 10.50 7.99 3.28
C ARG A 487 10.78 9.47 3.51
N GLY A 488 9.81 10.35 3.30
CA GLY A 488 10.01 11.79 3.45
C GLY A 488 10.67 12.44 2.23
N GLU A 489 10.66 11.76 1.08
CA GLU A 489 11.19 12.29 -0.16
C GLU A 489 10.08 12.95 -1.00
N ILE A 490 10.46 13.95 -1.79
CA ILE A 490 9.66 14.51 -2.86
C ILE A 490 10.36 14.18 -4.18
N TRP A 491 9.67 13.46 -5.05
CA TRP A 491 10.16 13.16 -6.38
C TRP A 491 9.61 14.17 -7.38
N LEU A 492 10.52 14.70 -8.20
CA LEU A 492 10.24 15.63 -9.28
C LEU A 492 10.17 14.87 -10.60
N TRP A 493 9.02 14.95 -11.25
CA TRP A 493 8.71 14.30 -12.51
C TRP A 493 8.69 15.34 -13.62
N GLU A 494 9.48 15.12 -14.67
CA GLU A 494 9.37 15.84 -15.93
C GLU A 494 8.73 14.92 -16.98
N GLY A 495 7.47 15.20 -17.27
CA GLY A 495 6.59 14.24 -17.92
C GLY A 495 6.52 12.95 -17.09
N ARG A 496 6.96 11.83 -17.67
CA ARG A 496 6.94 10.52 -17.01
C ARG A 496 8.25 10.16 -16.30
N ASN A 497 9.31 10.95 -16.44
CA ASN A 497 10.63 10.58 -15.95
C ASN A 497 10.93 11.28 -14.62
N VAL A 498 11.48 10.54 -13.65
CA VAL A 498 12.03 11.15 -12.43
C VAL A 498 13.31 11.90 -12.77
N VAL A 499 13.29 13.20 -12.55
CA VAL A 499 14.45 14.09 -12.80
C VAL A 499 15.24 14.31 -11.52
N LYS A 500 14.56 14.47 -10.38
CA LYS A 500 15.18 14.81 -9.10
C LYS A 500 14.45 14.14 -7.94
N VAL A 501 15.21 13.74 -6.92
CA VAL A 501 14.70 13.28 -5.63
C VAL A 501 15.20 14.25 -4.57
N LEU A 502 14.28 14.75 -3.74
CA LEU A 502 14.55 15.74 -2.70
C LEU A 502 14.16 15.16 -1.35
N PHE A 503 15.09 15.12 -0.40
CA PHE A 503 14.77 14.77 0.98
C PHE A 503 14.13 15.98 1.68
N ALA A 504 12.82 15.92 1.85
CA ALA A 504 12.01 17.02 2.34
C ALA A 504 11.72 16.91 3.83
N HIS A 505 11.39 15.71 4.30
CA HIS A 505 10.95 15.45 5.66
C HIS A 505 11.72 14.27 6.28
N ALA A 506 11.75 14.18 7.60
CA ALA A 506 12.34 13.04 8.30
C ALA A 506 11.44 11.79 8.32
N ALA A 507 10.18 11.96 7.91
CA ALA A 507 9.17 10.91 7.80
C ALA A 507 8.26 11.18 6.59
N ALA A 508 7.32 10.27 6.32
CA ALA A 508 6.36 10.29 5.22
C ALA A 508 5.81 11.68 4.83
N VAL A 509 5.80 11.98 3.52
CA VAL A 509 5.19 13.21 2.96
C VAL A 509 3.73 12.96 2.61
N ASN A 510 2.84 13.20 3.58
CA ASN A 510 1.42 12.88 3.47
C ASN A 510 0.66 13.85 2.55
N VAL A 511 1.08 15.11 2.49
CA VAL A 511 0.38 16.15 1.72
C VAL A 511 1.36 16.96 0.91
N LEU A 512 1.00 17.20 -0.36
CA LEU A 512 1.61 18.18 -1.24
C LEU A 512 0.51 19.08 -1.79
N HIS A 513 0.71 20.39 -1.71
CA HIS A 513 -0.23 21.37 -2.26
C HIS A 513 0.53 22.46 -3.01
N VAL A 514 0.08 22.77 -4.22
CA VAL A 514 0.68 23.79 -5.07
C VAL A 514 -0.17 25.06 -4.98
N PHE A 515 0.47 26.19 -4.76
CA PHE A 515 -0.17 27.51 -4.69
C PHE A 515 0.57 28.51 -5.57
N SER A 516 0.03 29.72 -5.71
CA SER A 516 0.55 30.76 -6.62
C SER A 516 2.04 31.10 -6.41
N GLY A 517 2.55 30.99 -5.17
CA GLY A 517 3.92 31.29 -4.78
C GLY A 517 4.88 30.10 -4.77
N GLY A 518 4.40 28.86 -4.90
CA GLY A 518 5.27 27.67 -4.77
C GLY A 518 4.52 26.41 -4.38
N VAL A 519 5.16 25.58 -3.54
CA VAL A 519 4.61 24.31 -3.08
C VAL A 519 4.73 24.21 -1.57
N VAL A 520 3.72 23.63 -0.92
CA VAL A 520 3.73 23.30 0.50
C VAL A 520 3.77 21.78 0.64
N SER A 521 4.65 21.27 1.50
CA SER A 521 4.70 19.86 1.89
C SER A 521 4.41 19.70 3.38
N GLY A 522 3.56 18.74 3.72
CA GLY A 522 3.26 18.34 5.08
C GLY A 522 3.79 16.93 5.35
N GLY A 523 4.66 16.81 6.36
CA GLY A 523 5.26 15.53 6.73
C GLY A 523 4.68 14.96 8.03
N LYS A 524 4.77 13.64 8.17
CA LYS A 524 4.47 12.91 9.41
C LYS A 524 5.44 13.26 10.55
N ASP A 525 6.53 13.94 10.24
CA ASP A 525 7.45 14.54 11.21
C ASP A 525 6.88 15.77 11.94
N GLY A 526 5.63 16.14 11.65
CA GLY A 526 4.93 17.26 12.29
C GLY A 526 5.36 18.63 11.75
N LYS A 527 6.07 18.66 10.61
CA LYS A 527 6.57 19.89 10.00
C LYS A 527 5.84 20.19 8.69
N ILE A 528 5.66 21.49 8.44
CA ILE A 528 5.22 22.04 7.16
C ILE A 528 6.42 22.75 6.54
N ARG A 529 6.72 22.48 5.28
CA ARG A 529 7.78 23.18 4.54
C ARG A 529 7.22 23.85 3.30
N LEU A 530 7.68 25.06 3.03
CA LEU A 530 7.45 25.74 1.77
C LEU A 530 8.62 25.55 0.84
N TRP A 531 8.30 25.48 -0.44
CA TRP A 531 9.23 25.32 -1.53
C TRP A 531 8.94 26.37 -2.59
N SER A 532 9.99 26.91 -3.21
CA SER A 532 9.82 27.77 -4.39
C SER A 532 9.28 26.95 -5.57
N LYS A 533 8.80 27.61 -6.63
CA LYS A 533 8.42 26.93 -7.89
C LYS A 533 9.56 26.11 -8.52
N ARG A 534 10.82 26.43 -8.17
CA ARG A 534 12.01 25.69 -8.61
C ARG A 534 12.40 24.55 -7.65
N MET A 535 11.57 24.28 -6.65
CA MET A 535 11.81 23.32 -5.58
C MET A 535 13.07 23.64 -4.75
N GLU A 536 13.28 24.92 -4.47
CA GLU A 536 14.27 25.36 -3.49
C GLU A 536 13.60 25.44 -2.11
N PRO A 537 14.27 25.01 -1.03
CA PRO A 537 13.69 25.03 0.31
C PRO A 537 13.46 26.48 0.76
N GLY A 538 12.23 26.75 1.21
CA GLY A 538 11.81 28.01 1.82
C GLY A 538 11.63 27.87 3.33
N ALA A 539 10.60 28.50 3.88
CA ALA A 539 10.32 28.46 5.31
C ALA A 539 9.88 27.06 5.79
N SER A 540 10.21 26.72 7.04
CA SER A 540 9.75 25.51 7.71
C SER A 540 9.05 25.87 9.02
N PHE A 541 7.89 25.26 9.25
CA PHE A 541 7.08 25.43 10.46
C PHE A 541 6.96 24.10 11.18
N ASP A 542 7.12 24.12 12.50
CA ASP A 542 6.95 22.94 13.37
C ASP A 542 5.64 23.06 14.14
N ILE A 543 4.67 22.21 13.81
CA ILE A 543 3.34 22.24 14.42
C ILE A 543 3.38 21.64 15.84
N VAL A 544 4.31 20.70 16.10
CA VAL A 544 4.41 20.02 17.39
C VAL A 544 5.00 20.94 18.44
N ALA A 545 6.02 21.72 18.07
CA ALA A 545 6.57 22.78 18.92
C ALA A 545 5.52 23.87 19.23
N GLN A 546 4.64 24.17 18.27
CA GLN A 546 3.54 25.13 18.47
C GLN A 546 2.41 24.62 19.37
N ARG A 547 2.28 23.30 19.63
CA ARG A 547 1.32 22.79 20.64
C ARG A 547 1.77 23.01 22.08
N LEU A 548 3.07 23.20 22.32
CA LEU A 548 3.62 23.47 23.66
C LEU A 548 3.64 24.97 24.02
N GLY A 549 3.46 25.86 23.04
CA GLY A 549 3.24 27.28 23.25
C GLY A 549 1.76 27.62 23.07
N ALA A 550 1.12 28.14 24.10
CA ALA A 550 -0.29 28.51 24.12
C ALA A 550 -0.81 29.10 22.80
N LEU A 551 -2.03 28.67 22.42
CA LEU A 551 -2.90 29.19 21.35
C LEU A 551 -3.19 30.71 21.41
N SER A 552 -2.48 31.50 22.23
CA SER A 552 -2.66 32.95 22.37
C SER A 552 -1.75 33.79 21.46
N ALA A 553 -0.79 33.20 20.74
CA ALA A 553 0.24 34.00 20.04
C ALA A 553 0.06 34.17 18.52
N VAL A 554 -0.92 33.52 17.88
CA VAL A 554 -1.02 33.51 16.40
C VAL A 554 -2.09 34.46 15.82
N PHE A 555 -3.04 34.96 16.63
CA PHE A 555 -4.00 35.98 16.16
C PHE A 555 -3.54 37.44 16.32
N GLY A 556 -2.30 37.67 16.77
CA GLY A 556 -1.77 39.01 17.04
C GLY A 556 -0.80 39.57 16.02
N ALA A 557 -0.48 38.86 14.93
CA ALA A 557 0.54 39.28 13.98
C ALA A 557 0.27 38.82 12.53
N LEU A 558 -0.97 39.00 12.07
CA LEU A 558 -1.31 39.13 10.65
C LEU A 558 -2.19 40.36 10.46
#